data_AF-A0A5E7VUP2-F1
#
_entry.id   AF-A0A5E7VUP2-F1
#
_cell.length_a   1.000
_cell.length_b   1.000
_cell.length_c   1.000
_cell.angle_alpha   90.00
_cell.angle_beta   90.00
_cell.angle_gamma   90.00
#
_symmetry.space_group_name_H-M   'P 1'
#
loop_
_entity.id
_entity.type
_entity.pdbx_description
1 polymer ?
#
loop_
_entity_poly.entity_id
_entity_poly.type
_entity_poly.pdbx_seq_one_letter_code
_entity_poly.pdbx_strand_id
1 'polypeptide(L)'
;MPGSIDVDFHGKQHSDFDLKRIARAMAQGFNKPVTAYLTGAFIKSWTCVGVVFGYEGEDPFGRLSDGRIVQTEDVISAQKEGRFWVLSTACGSRYVLATFRAEGGRKTFLDLLRSANGQ
;
A
#
# COMPACT_ATOMS: atom_id res chain seq x y z
N MET A 1 0.46 -22.65 26.70
CA MET A 1 -0.40 -21.46 26.62
C MET A 1 -0.18 -20.82 25.26
N PRO A 2 -1.15 -20.83 24.32
CA PRO A 2 -0.97 -20.15 23.04
C PRO A 2 -0.97 -18.64 23.28
N GLY A 3 0.07 -17.96 22.80
CA GLY A 3 0.22 -16.52 22.92
C GLY A 3 -0.95 -15.82 22.24
N SER A 4 -1.78 -15.15 23.03
CA SER A 4 -2.81 -14.24 22.52
C SER A 4 -2.09 -13.14 21.76
N ILE A 5 -2.12 -13.24 20.44
CA ILE A 5 -1.75 -12.13 19.57
C ILE A 5 -2.84 -11.09 19.82
N ASP A 6 -2.52 -10.01 20.52
CA ASP A 6 -3.38 -8.83 20.58
C ASP A 6 -3.52 -8.31 19.15
N VAL A 7 -4.55 -8.80 18.47
CA VAL A 7 -5.02 -8.24 17.22
C VAL A 7 -5.85 -7.02 17.60
N ASP A 8 -5.14 -5.96 17.92
CA ASP A 8 -5.69 -4.63 18.08
C ASP A 8 -6.36 -4.28 16.75
N PHE A 9 -7.68 -4.50 16.65
CA PHE A 9 -8.52 -4.04 15.55
C PHE A 9 -8.63 -2.52 15.62
N HIS A 10 -7.49 -1.83 15.45
CA HIS A 10 -7.48 -0.45 15.02
C HIS A 10 -8.00 -0.47 13.58
N GLY A 11 -9.31 -0.34 13.41
CA GLY A 11 -9.88 0.16 12.16
C GLY A 11 -9.26 1.52 11.92
N LYS A 12 -8.08 1.55 11.28
CA LYS A 12 -7.35 2.77 10.99
C LYS A 12 -8.12 3.47 9.89
N GLN A 13 -9.06 4.32 10.31
CA GLN A 13 -9.67 5.30 9.44
C GLN A 13 -8.55 6.12 8.79
N HIS A 14 -8.67 6.35 7.49
CA HIS A 14 -7.79 7.26 6.77
C HIS A 14 -7.83 8.62 7.47
N SER A 15 -6.68 9.15 7.85
CA SER A 15 -6.62 10.51 8.40
C SER A 15 -6.99 11.53 7.31
N ASP A 16 -7.38 12.75 7.70
CA ASP A 16 -7.59 13.85 6.74
C ASP A 16 -6.37 14.08 5.83
N PHE A 17 -5.17 13.82 6.35
CA PHE A 17 -3.94 13.89 5.58
C PHE A 17 -3.88 12.78 4.53
N ASP A 18 -4.22 11.56 4.90
CA ASP A 18 -4.29 10.40 4.00
C ASP A 18 -5.32 10.64 2.88
N LEU A 19 -6.52 11.07 3.23
CA LEU A 19 -7.59 11.38 2.27
C LEU A 19 -7.18 12.49 1.30
N LYS A 20 -6.55 13.56 1.78
CA LYS A 20 -6.00 14.62 0.91
C LYS A 20 -4.92 14.09 -0.03
N ARG A 21 -4.09 13.14 0.41
CA ARG A 21 -3.05 12.55 -0.43
C ARG A 21 -3.60 11.56 -1.44
N ILE A 22 -4.63 10.78 -1.08
CA ILE A 22 -5.38 9.94 -2.00
C ILE A 22 -6.04 10.80 -3.08
N ALA A 23 -6.77 11.86 -2.70
CA ALA A 23 -7.43 12.74 -3.66
C ALA A 23 -6.43 13.36 -4.65
N ARG A 24 -5.23 13.73 -4.18
CA ARG A 24 -4.13 14.20 -5.05
C ARG A 24 -3.59 13.12 -5.97
N ALA A 25 -3.52 11.86 -5.52
CA ALA A 25 -3.10 10.75 -6.35
C ALA A 25 -4.13 10.47 -7.45
N MET A 26 -5.41 10.45 -7.10
CA MET A 26 -6.51 10.29 -8.05
C MET A 26 -6.53 11.42 -9.09
N ALA A 27 -6.39 12.68 -8.65
CA ALA A 27 -6.38 13.84 -9.54
C ALA A 27 -5.17 13.88 -10.48
N GLN A 28 -4.04 13.26 -10.12
CA GLN A 28 -2.88 13.17 -11.00
C GLN A 28 -3.16 12.28 -12.22
N GLY A 29 -3.93 11.21 -12.03
CA GLY A 29 -4.09 10.15 -13.02
C GLY A 29 -2.84 9.28 -13.16
N PHE A 30 -3.05 8.06 -13.66
CA PHE A 30 -1.99 7.09 -13.93
C PHE A 30 -2.19 6.49 -15.32
N ASN A 31 -1.10 6.22 -16.04
CA ASN A 31 -1.15 5.74 -17.43
C ASN A 31 -1.73 4.33 -17.57
N LYS A 32 -1.67 3.57 -16.48
CA LYS A 32 -2.17 2.19 -16.39
C LYS A 32 -3.15 2.13 -15.22
N PRO A 33 -4.14 1.21 -15.25
CA PRO A 33 -5.09 1.06 -14.16
C PRO A 33 -4.39 0.77 -12.84
N VAL A 34 -4.90 1.38 -11.77
CA VAL A 34 -4.44 1.22 -10.40
C VAL A 34 -5.45 0.33 -9.69
N THR A 35 -4.97 -0.72 -9.04
CA THR A 35 -5.81 -1.66 -8.29
C THR A 35 -6.37 -1.00 -7.03
N ALA A 36 -5.53 -0.28 -6.27
CA ALA A 36 -5.95 0.48 -5.11
C ALA A 36 -4.87 1.48 -4.65
N TYR A 37 -5.26 2.40 -3.79
CA TYR A 37 -4.38 3.32 -3.09
C TYR A 37 -4.09 2.80 -1.68
N LEU A 38 -2.82 2.87 -1.26
CA LEU A 38 -2.38 2.44 0.07
C LEU A 38 -1.90 3.63 0.90
N THR A 39 -2.38 3.69 2.14
CA THR A 39 -1.95 4.66 3.15
C THR A 39 -1.28 3.95 4.32
N GLY A 40 -0.43 4.67 5.05
CA GLY A 40 0.36 4.10 6.14
C GLY A 40 1.26 2.94 5.68
N ALA A 41 1.72 2.96 4.43
CA ALA A 41 2.39 1.83 3.82
C ALA A 41 3.78 1.57 4.42
N PHE A 42 4.17 0.30 4.50
CA PHE A 42 5.52 -0.16 4.81
C PHE A 42 5.80 -1.48 4.08
N ILE A 43 7.08 -1.84 3.93
CA ILE A 43 7.51 -3.09 3.29
C ILE A 43 7.91 -4.10 4.36
N LYS A 44 7.46 -5.34 4.19
CA LYS A 44 7.84 -6.49 5.02
C LYS A 44 8.06 -7.70 4.12
N SER A 45 9.28 -8.25 4.12
CA SER A 45 9.63 -9.44 3.35
C SER A 45 9.17 -9.37 1.88
N TRP A 46 9.54 -8.31 1.16
CA TRP A 46 9.16 -8.04 -0.24
C TRP A 46 7.67 -7.75 -0.51
N THR A 47 6.80 -7.90 0.48
CA THR A 47 5.39 -7.50 0.39
C THR A 47 5.16 -6.10 0.94
N CYS A 48 4.12 -5.41 0.46
CA CYS A 48 3.68 -4.14 1.01
C CYS A 48 2.48 -4.34 1.93
N VAL A 49 2.52 -3.71 3.11
CA VAL A 49 1.39 -3.67 4.04
C VAL A 49 0.91 -2.23 4.15
N GLY A 50 -0.40 -2.00 4.02
CA GLY A 50 -1.00 -0.67 4.12
C GLY A 50 -2.51 -0.72 4.25
N VAL A 51 -3.13 0.44 4.48
CA VAL A 51 -4.59 0.57 4.51
C VAL A 51 -5.09 0.89 3.11
N VAL A 52 -6.05 0.10 2.62
CA VAL A 52 -6.57 0.17 1.25
C VAL A 52 -7.63 1.27 1.08
N PHE A 53 -7.65 1.89 -0.10
CA PHE A 53 -8.67 2.81 -0.54
C PHE A 53 -8.90 2.69 -2.06
N GLY A 54 -10.16 2.72 -2.49
CA GLY A 54 -10.56 2.77 -3.90
C GLY A 54 -10.29 1.45 -4.63
N TYR A 55 -10.46 0.32 -3.96
CA TYR A 55 -10.44 -0.98 -4.66
C TYR A 55 -11.77 -1.18 -5.40
N GLU A 56 -11.71 -1.28 -6.72
CA GLU A 56 -12.90 -1.38 -7.60
C GLU A 56 -13.23 -2.81 -8.04
N GLY A 57 -12.47 -3.82 -7.58
CA GLY A 57 -12.68 -5.21 -7.96
C GLY A 57 -13.78 -5.90 -7.16
N GLU A 58 -14.26 -7.05 -7.66
CA GLU A 58 -15.07 -7.95 -6.85
C GLU A 58 -14.20 -8.51 -5.72
N ASP A 59 -14.65 -8.29 -4.50
CA ASP A 59 -14.05 -8.89 -3.32
C ASP A 59 -15.15 -9.57 -2.52
N PRO A 60 -15.40 -10.87 -2.82
CA PRO A 60 -16.48 -11.64 -2.21
C PRO A 60 -16.39 -11.71 -0.68
N PHE A 61 -15.21 -11.39 -0.13
CA PHE A 61 -14.91 -11.48 1.30
C PHE A 61 -14.72 -10.11 1.97
N GLY A 62 -14.86 -9.00 1.23
CA GLY A 62 -14.67 -7.64 1.76
C GLY A 62 -13.29 -7.38 2.39
N ARG A 63 -12.25 -8.14 2.03
CA ARG A 63 -10.86 -7.99 2.49
C ARG A 63 -10.17 -6.73 1.97
N LEU A 64 -10.54 -6.26 0.80
CA LEU A 64 -10.04 -5.08 0.10
C LEU A 64 -11.01 -3.89 0.21
N SER A 65 -12.05 -4.00 1.05
CA SER A 65 -12.91 -2.86 1.37
C SER A 65 -12.11 -1.72 2.00
N ASP A 66 -12.48 -0.49 1.63
CA ASP A 66 -11.81 0.72 2.08
C ASP A 66 -11.64 0.77 3.60
N GLY A 67 -10.45 1.17 4.04
CA GLY A 67 -10.10 1.27 5.46
C GLY A 67 -9.58 -0.04 6.07
N ARG A 68 -9.49 -1.13 5.31
CA ARG A 68 -8.85 -2.37 5.78
C ARG A 68 -7.35 -2.38 5.56
N ILE A 69 -6.65 -3.04 6.47
CA ILE A 69 -5.22 -3.35 6.30
C ILE A 69 -5.10 -4.53 5.36
N VAL A 70 -4.31 -4.35 4.31
CA VAL A 70 -4.03 -5.37 3.31
C VAL A 70 -2.52 -5.62 3.29
N GLN A 71 -2.16 -6.87 3.03
CA GLN A 71 -0.81 -7.24 2.65
C GLN A 71 -0.86 -7.65 1.19
N THR A 72 -0.05 -7.00 0.36
CA THR A 72 0.06 -7.33 -1.07
C THR A 72 0.86 -8.62 -1.26
N GLU A 73 0.80 -9.15 -2.46
CA GLU A 73 1.78 -10.11 -2.95
C GLU A 73 3.16 -9.47 -3.08
N ASP A 74 4.15 -10.30 -3.43
CA ASP A 74 5.53 -9.87 -3.61
C ASP A 74 5.61 -8.73 -4.62
N VAL A 75 6.27 -7.65 -4.18
CA VAL A 75 6.55 -6.48 -4.99
C VAL A 75 7.70 -6.82 -5.92
N ILE A 76 7.39 -6.90 -7.21
CA ILE A 76 8.38 -7.17 -8.26
C ILE A 76 9.03 -5.89 -8.78
N SER A 77 8.35 -4.75 -8.66
CA SER A 77 8.92 -3.45 -9.01
C SER A 77 8.23 -2.30 -8.28
N ALA A 78 8.96 -1.23 -8.09
CA ALA A 78 8.45 0.03 -7.55
C ALA A 78 8.96 1.18 -8.42
N GLN A 79 8.04 1.93 -9.02
CA GLN A 79 8.35 3.03 -9.93
C GLN A 79 7.72 4.32 -9.44
N LYS A 80 8.38 5.45 -9.70
CA LYS A 80 7.85 6.76 -9.35
C LYS A 80 7.06 7.31 -10.54
N GLU A 81 5.74 7.37 -10.40
CA GLU A 81 4.83 7.95 -11.40
C GLU A 81 4.31 9.30 -10.89
N GLY A 82 4.86 10.37 -11.46
CA GLY A 82 4.64 11.73 -10.98
C GLY A 82 5.15 11.92 -9.55
N ARG A 83 4.23 12.21 -8.62
CA ARG A 83 4.55 12.48 -7.20
C ARG A 83 4.45 11.24 -6.31
N PHE A 84 3.94 10.13 -6.83
CA PHE A 84 3.63 8.93 -6.05
C PHE A 84 4.47 7.74 -6.50
N TRP A 85 4.71 6.83 -5.56
CA TRP A 85 5.30 5.53 -5.87
C TRP A 85 4.21 4.55 -6.22
N VAL A 86 4.42 3.79 -7.28
CA VAL A 86 3.51 2.75 -7.77
C VAL A 86 4.25 1.43 -7.70
N LEU A 87 3.67 0.50 -6.96
CA LEU A 87 4.14 -0.87 -6.84
C LEU A 87 3.47 -1.71 -7.90
N SER A 88 4.24 -2.58 -8.54
CA SER A 88 3.69 -3.70 -9.31
C SER A 88 3.99 -4.99 -8.56
N THR A 89 2.99 -5.82 -8.38
CA THR A 89 3.12 -7.11 -7.69
C THR A 89 3.23 -8.27 -8.68
N ALA A 90 3.64 -9.44 -8.19
CA ALA A 90 3.80 -10.65 -9.00
C ALA A 90 2.51 -11.11 -9.71
N CYS A 91 1.33 -10.81 -9.16
CA CYS A 91 0.03 -11.12 -9.78
C CYS A 91 -0.44 -10.07 -10.81
N GLY A 92 0.37 -9.02 -11.05
CA GLY A 92 0.03 -7.94 -11.99
C GLY A 92 -0.78 -6.80 -11.38
N SER A 93 -1.09 -6.85 -10.08
CA SER A 93 -1.78 -5.76 -9.38
C SER A 93 -0.87 -4.54 -9.21
N ARG A 94 -1.48 -3.35 -9.26
CA ARG A 94 -0.77 -2.07 -9.17
C ARG A 94 -1.27 -1.24 -8.01
N TYR A 95 -0.40 -0.96 -7.05
CA TYR A 95 -0.77 -0.23 -5.83
C TYR A 95 -0.06 1.11 -5.76
N VAL A 96 -0.80 2.19 -5.50
CA VAL A 96 -0.23 3.53 -5.33
C VAL A 96 0.01 3.82 -3.87
N LEU A 97 1.24 4.20 -3.51
CA LEU A 97 1.60 4.58 -2.13
C LEU A 97 1.28 6.06 -1.90
N ALA A 98 0.13 6.33 -1.28
CA ALA A 98 -0.31 7.68 -0.95
C ALA A 98 0.45 8.25 0.26
N THR A 99 0.64 7.44 1.30
CA THR A 99 1.37 7.77 2.54
C THR A 99 2.16 6.58 3.07
N PHE A 100 3.21 6.86 3.83
CA PHE A 100 4.01 5.85 4.53
C PHE A 100 3.68 5.86 6.02
N ARG A 101 3.82 4.71 6.68
CA ARG A 101 3.78 4.64 8.15
C ARG A 101 4.82 5.60 8.73
N ALA A 102 4.40 6.45 9.67
CA ALA A 102 5.26 7.45 10.31
C ALA A 102 6.52 6.83 10.93
N GLU A 103 6.35 5.69 11.61
CA GLU A 103 7.43 4.91 12.22
C GLU A 103 8.16 4.03 11.20
N GLY A 104 8.95 4.65 10.32
CA GLY A 104 9.92 3.93 9.50
C GLY A 104 9.36 3.25 8.23
N GLY A 105 8.08 3.46 7.87
CA GLY A 105 7.51 2.89 6.64
C GLY A 105 8.31 3.31 5.40
N ARG A 106 8.74 4.57 5.34
CA ARG A 106 9.60 5.07 4.26
C ARG A 106 10.99 4.42 4.24
N LYS A 107 11.57 4.11 5.40
CA LYS A 107 12.87 3.43 5.50
C LYS A 107 12.78 2.03 4.89
N THR A 108 11.77 1.25 5.29
CA THR A 108 11.56 -0.11 4.74
C THR A 108 11.36 -0.10 3.22
N PHE A 109 10.69 0.92 2.69
CA PHE A 109 10.52 1.09 1.25
C PHE A 109 11.83 1.43 0.53
N LEU A 110 12.65 2.32 1.10
CA LEU A 110 13.97 2.62 0.53
C LEU A 110 14.92 1.42 0.57
N ASP A 111 14.82 0.59 1.60
CA ASP A 111 15.61 -0.64 1.71
C ASP A 111 15.20 -1.65 0.61
N LEU A 112 13.89 -1.76 0.30
CA LEU A 112 13.41 -2.54 -0.86
C LEU A 112 14.01 -2.03 -2.18
N LEU A 113 13.96 -0.72 -2.43
CA LEU A 113 14.49 -0.11 -3.65
C LEU A 113 16.00 -0.34 -3.82
N ARG A 114 16.75 -0.32 -2.71
CA ARG A 114 18.19 -0.62 -2.73
C ARG A 114 18.46 -2.07 -3.09
N SER A 115 17.70 -3.01 -2.51
CA SER A 115 17.84 -4.43 -2.83
C SER A 115 17.46 -4.74 -4.28
N ALA A 116 16.45 -4.04 -4.82
CA ALA A 116 16.03 -4.21 -6.21
C ALA A 116 17.03 -3.61 -7.23
N ASN A 117 17.72 -2.51 -6.89
CA ASN A 117 18.75 -1.91 -7.73
C ASN A 117 20.14 -2.57 -7.61
N GLY A 118 20.31 -3.51 -6.67
CA GLY A 118 21.55 -4.24 -6.46
C GLY A 118 21.61 -5.61 -7.15
N GLN A 119 20.61 -5.94 -7.99
CA GLN A 119 20.54 -7.16 -8.80
C GLN A 119 20.88 -6.89 -10.27
#